data_AF-A0A073IL87-F1
#
_entry.id   AF-A0A073IL87-F1
#
_cell.length_a   1.000
_cell.length_b   1.000
_cell.length_c   1.000
_cell.angle_alpha   90.00
_cell.angle_beta   90.00
_cell.angle_gamma   90.00
#
_symmetry.space_group_name_H-M   'P 1'
#
loop_
_entity.id
_entity.type
_entity.pdbx_description
1 polymer ?
#
loop_
_entity_poly.entity_id
_entity_poly.type
_entity_poly.pdbx_seq_one_letter_code
_entity_poly.pdbx_strand_id
1 'polypeptide(L)'
;MKIFAQTLSSLLPSGITLAPELVETFDWLEDQGWHHINDTGTPADHWLAVHPTEMLGHPVASYLAFGGTDLGYTGHWSVPDPAIDNRIAQIGETSGDGGRLAIWLDEVGKQHFVHIGHDSLGLITDDPLILLQFLAMGYPEVGSLQNTNVTPIQATLDHHGATSLDDFGPDDQPVMPTALQGFLKQRFGLDMPRTARDLGIANFPEYSDTETNDPFAKWIASVTPQPTEADLAYELELMRTVEALNINDDDSSDAIMDKIGTLFAPKN
;
A
#
# COMPACT_ATOMS: atom_id res chain seq x y z
N MET A 1 -14.76 -20.14 1.12
CA MET A 1 -14.46 -18.95 1.92
C MET A 1 -14.11 -19.36 3.33
N LYS A 2 -12.83 -19.30 3.64
CA LYS A 2 -12.23 -19.61 4.94
C LYS A 2 -12.18 -18.39 5.85
N ILE A 3 -11.45 -18.47 6.97
CA ILE A 3 -11.54 -17.49 8.05
C ILE A 3 -11.06 -16.11 7.57
N PHE A 4 -9.95 -16.04 6.82
CA PHE A 4 -9.40 -14.75 6.42
C PHE A 4 -10.38 -13.96 5.55
N ALA A 5 -10.89 -14.58 4.49
CA ALA A 5 -11.82 -13.92 3.57
C ALA A 5 -13.15 -13.56 4.25
N GLN A 6 -13.65 -14.37 5.19
CA GLN A 6 -14.81 -14.03 6.02
C GLN A 6 -14.55 -12.81 6.89
N THR A 7 -13.41 -12.80 7.58
CA THR A 7 -12.99 -11.70 8.45
C THR A 7 -12.82 -10.41 7.67
N LEU A 8 -12.07 -10.42 6.56
CA LEU A 8 -11.89 -9.25 5.71
C LEU A 8 -13.23 -8.74 5.17
N SER A 9 -14.11 -9.65 4.71
CA SER A 9 -15.45 -9.27 4.22
C SER A 9 -16.29 -8.56 5.29
N SER A 10 -16.09 -8.87 6.58
CA SER A 10 -16.83 -8.21 7.67
C SER A 10 -16.41 -6.77 7.92
N LEU A 11 -15.23 -6.36 7.44
CA LEU A 11 -14.73 -4.99 7.49
C LEU A 11 -15.20 -4.15 6.29
N LEU A 12 -15.67 -4.78 5.22
CA LEU A 12 -16.03 -4.08 3.99
C LEU A 12 -17.32 -3.27 4.18
N PRO A 13 -17.34 -2.01 3.73
CA PRO A 13 -18.56 -1.22 3.66
C PRO A 13 -19.65 -1.88 2.79
N SER A 14 -20.89 -1.51 3.07
CA SER A 14 -22.03 -1.96 2.25
C SER A 14 -21.84 -1.54 0.79
N GLY A 15 -21.90 -2.51 -0.13
CA GLY A 15 -21.72 -2.29 -1.56
C GLY A 15 -20.32 -2.65 -2.09
N ILE A 16 -19.35 -2.89 -1.20
CA ILE A 16 -18.04 -3.45 -1.56
C ILE A 16 -18.03 -4.94 -1.26
N THR A 17 -17.52 -5.73 -2.21
CA THR A 17 -17.44 -7.18 -2.12
C THR A 17 -16.09 -7.69 -2.61
N LEU A 18 -15.63 -8.82 -2.07
CA LEU A 18 -14.46 -9.50 -2.62
C LEU A 18 -14.85 -10.25 -3.89
N ALA A 19 -14.05 -10.08 -4.94
CA ALA A 19 -14.19 -10.88 -6.16
C ALA A 19 -13.96 -12.38 -5.85
N PRO A 20 -14.69 -13.31 -6.50
CA PRO A 20 -14.51 -14.75 -6.28
C PRO A 20 -13.06 -15.23 -6.46
N GLU A 21 -12.33 -14.65 -7.41
CA GLU A 21 -10.93 -14.95 -7.70
C GLU A 21 -10.02 -14.57 -6.53
N LEU A 22 -10.29 -13.45 -5.86
CA LEU A 22 -9.59 -13.06 -4.64
C LEU A 22 -9.93 -14.02 -3.50
N VAL A 23 -11.21 -14.34 -3.30
CA VAL A 23 -11.63 -15.28 -2.25
C VAL A 23 -10.96 -16.64 -2.41
N GLU A 24 -10.90 -17.16 -3.64
CA GLU A 24 -10.24 -18.43 -3.92
C GLU A 24 -8.72 -18.37 -3.70
N THR A 25 -8.08 -17.26 -4.08
CA THR A 25 -6.66 -17.05 -3.82
C THR A 25 -6.39 -16.94 -2.32
N PHE A 26 -7.23 -16.23 -1.58
CA PHE A 26 -7.12 -16.12 -0.12
C PHE A 26 -7.29 -17.47 0.56
N ASP A 27 -8.29 -18.26 0.13
CA ASP A 27 -8.50 -19.60 0.64
C ASP A 27 -7.26 -20.49 0.40
N TRP A 28 -6.62 -20.37 -0.76
CA TRP A 28 -5.39 -21.11 -1.09
C TRP A 28 -4.18 -20.67 -0.27
N LEU A 29 -3.96 -19.35 -0.09
CA LEU A 29 -2.89 -18.82 0.75
C LEU A 29 -3.08 -19.26 2.21
N GLU A 30 -4.31 -19.29 2.70
CA GLU A 30 -4.63 -19.79 4.04
C GLU A 30 -4.34 -21.30 4.15
N ASP A 31 -4.62 -22.08 3.11
CA ASP A 31 -4.22 -23.50 3.03
C ASP A 31 -2.70 -23.72 3.05
N GLN A 32 -1.90 -22.73 2.63
CA GLN A 32 -0.44 -22.80 2.77
C GLN A 32 0.04 -22.53 4.21
N GLY A 33 -0.86 -22.14 5.12
CA GLY A 33 -0.53 -21.72 6.48
C GLY A 33 0.03 -20.29 6.53
N TRP A 34 -0.25 -19.45 5.54
CA TRP A 34 0.30 -18.09 5.44
C TRP A 34 -0.60 -17.01 6.07
N HIS A 35 -1.64 -17.45 6.79
CA HIS A 35 -2.48 -16.58 7.60
C HIS A 35 -1.80 -16.33 8.95
N HIS A 36 -1.65 -15.06 9.30
CA HIS A 36 -1.05 -14.58 10.53
C HIS A 36 -2.02 -13.68 11.30
N ILE A 37 -1.86 -13.63 12.62
CA ILE A 37 -2.62 -12.76 13.52
C ILE A 37 -1.60 -12.00 14.38
N ASN A 38 -1.50 -10.69 14.20
CA ASN A 38 -0.45 -9.86 14.85
C ASN A 38 -0.72 -9.65 16.36
N ASP A 39 -1.98 -9.43 16.75
CA ASP A 39 -2.35 -9.03 18.12
C ASP A 39 -3.56 -9.82 18.67
N THR A 40 -4.63 -9.14 19.07
CA THR A 40 -5.73 -9.71 19.86
C THR A 40 -6.67 -10.61 19.06
N GLY A 41 -6.58 -10.58 17.73
CA GLY A 41 -7.45 -11.34 16.82
C GLY A 41 -8.75 -10.63 16.50
N THR A 42 -8.79 -9.29 16.60
CA THR A 42 -9.87 -8.52 15.98
C THR A 42 -9.79 -8.66 14.46
N PRO A 43 -10.87 -8.34 13.71
CA PRO A 43 -10.82 -8.49 12.26
C PRO A 43 -9.65 -7.79 11.55
N ALA A 44 -9.22 -6.62 12.05
CA ALA A 44 -8.08 -5.87 11.51
C ALA A 44 -6.71 -6.50 11.85
N ASP A 45 -6.66 -7.43 12.82
CA ASP A 45 -5.45 -8.15 13.20
C ASP A 45 -5.16 -9.36 12.29
N HIS A 46 -6.06 -9.70 11.36
CA HIS A 46 -5.90 -10.83 10.45
C HIS A 46 -5.15 -10.42 9.17
N TRP A 47 -4.01 -11.05 8.93
CA TRP A 47 -3.11 -10.74 7.83
C TRP A 47 -2.81 -11.99 7.01
N LEU A 48 -2.79 -11.88 5.70
CA LEU A 48 -2.52 -13.00 4.80
C LEU A 48 -1.37 -12.65 3.86
N ALA A 49 -0.25 -13.31 4.08
CA ALA A 49 0.98 -13.08 3.34
C ALA A 49 0.91 -13.73 1.95
N VAL A 50 1.72 -13.21 1.00
CA VAL A 50 1.96 -13.86 -0.32
C VAL A 50 3.21 -14.75 -0.34
N HIS A 51 3.93 -14.77 0.79
CA HIS A 51 5.06 -15.62 1.11
C HIS A 51 4.78 -16.38 2.42
N PRO A 52 5.58 -17.41 2.77
CA PRO A 52 5.56 -17.97 4.12
C PRO A 52 5.66 -16.88 5.21
N THR A 53 4.97 -17.06 6.33
CA THR A 53 4.84 -16.02 7.37
C THR A 53 6.17 -15.55 7.96
N GLU A 54 7.20 -16.40 7.93
CA GLU A 54 8.56 -16.05 8.36
C GLU A 54 9.23 -14.99 7.47
N MET A 55 8.69 -14.74 6.27
CA MET A 55 9.17 -13.71 5.34
C MET A 55 8.38 -12.40 5.46
N LEU A 56 7.37 -12.32 6.32
CA LEU A 56 6.62 -11.07 6.53
C LEU A 56 7.56 -9.96 7.01
N GLY A 57 7.58 -8.85 6.28
CA GLY A 57 8.46 -7.71 6.54
C GLY A 57 9.95 -7.97 6.27
N HIS A 58 10.32 -9.13 5.72
CA HIS A 58 11.71 -9.41 5.37
C HIS A 58 12.12 -8.57 4.15
N PRO A 59 13.27 -7.87 4.17
CA PRO A 59 13.67 -6.90 3.13
C PRO A 59 13.93 -7.50 1.73
N VAL A 60 13.91 -8.82 1.61
CA VAL A 60 14.17 -9.53 0.34
C VAL A 60 12.89 -10.05 -0.31
N ALA A 61 11.79 -10.07 0.44
CA ALA A 61 10.49 -10.48 -0.06
C ALA A 61 9.68 -9.24 -0.43
N SER A 62 8.63 -9.43 -1.24
CA SER A 62 7.66 -8.36 -1.46
C SER A 62 7.04 -7.94 -0.14
N TYR A 63 7.07 -6.65 0.16
CA TYR A 63 6.29 -6.06 1.23
C TYR A 63 4.82 -6.01 0.80
N LEU A 64 4.14 -7.13 1.04
CA LEU A 64 2.74 -7.31 0.68
C LEU A 64 2.07 -8.29 1.64
N ALA A 65 0.96 -7.83 2.22
CA ALA A 65 0.02 -8.70 2.91
C ALA A 65 -1.41 -8.20 2.68
N PHE A 66 -2.34 -9.13 2.53
CA PHE A 66 -3.75 -8.80 2.56
C PHE A 66 -4.19 -8.59 4.01
N GLY A 67 -5.06 -7.61 4.22
CA GLY A 67 -5.52 -7.19 5.54
C GLY A 67 -6.44 -5.98 5.40
N GLY A 68 -7.36 -5.82 6.34
CA GLY A 68 -8.30 -4.70 6.35
C GLY A 68 -8.13 -3.85 7.60
N THR A 69 -8.79 -2.70 7.60
CA THR A 69 -8.91 -1.84 8.78
C THR A 69 -10.36 -1.37 8.92
N ASP A 70 -10.77 -1.05 10.15
CA ASP A 70 -12.01 -0.34 10.45
C ASP A 70 -11.86 1.19 10.45
N LEU A 71 -10.64 1.69 10.20
CA LEU A 71 -10.36 3.12 10.02
C LEU A 71 -10.87 3.61 8.66
N GLY A 72 -11.80 4.55 8.68
CA GLY A 72 -12.26 5.24 7.47
C GLY A 72 -11.15 6.04 6.78
N TYR A 73 -11.22 6.17 5.46
CA TYR A 73 -10.25 6.94 4.67
C TYR A 73 -10.15 8.40 5.14
N THR A 74 -11.29 9.02 5.39
CA THR A 74 -11.42 10.40 5.88
C THR A 74 -11.11 10.54 7.36
N GLY A 75 -10.65 9.47 8.04
CA GLY A 75 -10.15 9.53 9.41
C GLY A 75 -8.95 10.48 9.59
N HIS A 76 -8.35 10.93 8.48
CA HIS A 76 -7.30 11.95 8.44
C HIS A 76 -7.82 13.36 8.11
N TRP A 77 -9.12 13.53 7.85
CA TRP A 77 -9.75 14.83 7.63
C TRP A 77 -10.19 15.45 8.95
N SER A 78 -10.46 16.76 8.97
CA SER A 78 -10.95 17.46 10.16
C SER A 78 -12.31 16.95 10.64
N VAL A 79 -13.14 16.44 9.72
CA VAL A 79 -14.42 15.79 10.00
C VAL A 79 -14.54 14.56 9.10
N PRO A 80 -14.74 13.35 9.66
CA PRO A 80 -15.01 12.16 8.87
C PRO A 80 -16.26 12.30 8.02
N ASP A 81 -16.24 11.74 6.80
CA ASP A 81 -17.38 11.73 5.88
C ASP A 81 -17.76 10.28 5.51
N PRO A 82 -18.85 9.74 6.10
CA PRO A 82 -19.35 8.42 5.77
C PRO A 82 -19.69 8.21 4.28
N ALA A 83 -20.03 9.26 3.53
CA ALA A 83 -20.30 9.12 2.10
C ALA A 83 -19.03 8.82 1.29
N ILE A 84 -17.86 9.22 1.80
CA ILE A 84 -16.55 8.94 1.21
C ILE A 84 -15.99 7.65 1.80
N ASP A 85 -16.04 7.47 3.13
CA ASP A 85 -15.52 6.28 3.81
C ASP A 85 -16.19 5.00 3.31
N ASN A 86 -17.49 5.02 3.02
CA ASN A 86 -18.18 3.84 2.50
C ASN A 86 -17.83 3.50 1.04
N ARG A 87 -17.04 4.33 0.36
CA ARG A 87 -16.61 4.11 -1.03
C ARG A 87 -15.18 3.58 -1.15
N ILE A 88 -14.43 3.48 -0.06
CA ILE A 88 -13.05 2.96 -0.05
C ILE A 88 -12.93 1.90 1.02
N ALA A 89 -12.35 0.75 0.68
CA ALA A 89 -12.05 -0.30 1.65
C ALA A 89 -10.63 -0.83 1.44
N GLN A 90 -9.79 -0.75 2.47
CA GLN A 90 -8.48 -1.37 2.45
C GLN A 90 -8.62 -2.89 2.45
N ILE A 91 -7.84 -3.54 1.57
CA ILE A 91 -7.74 -5.00 1.48
C ILE A 91 -6.30 -5.51 1.51
N GLY A 92 -5.31 -4.63 1.62
CA GLY A 92 -3.93 -5.01 1.87
C GLY A 92 -3.01 -3.82 2.15
N GLU A 93 -1.81 -4.15 2.60
CA GLU A 93 -0.67 -3.24 2.76
C GLU A 93 0.40 -3.60 1.73
N THR A 94 0.98 -2.60 1.08
CA THR A 94 1.80 -2.75 -0.13
C THR A 94 3.18 -2.08 -0.07
N SER A 95 3.51 -1.42 1.04
CA SER A 95 4.81 -0.78 1.28
C SER A 95 5.00 -0.47 2.77
N GLY A 96 6.25 -0.42 3.23
CA GLY A 96 6.58 -0.22 4.65
C GLY A 96 6.30 1.19 5.18
N ASP A 97 6.06 2.15 4.30
CA ASP A 97 5.61 3.51 4.62
C ASP A 97 4.09 3.61 4.84
N GLY A 98 3.39 2.47 4.82
CA GLY A 98 1.95 2.38 5.06
C GLY A 98 1.10 2.50 3.80
N GLY A 99 1.67 2.29 2.60
CA GLY A 99 0.91 2.25 1.37
C GLY A 99 -0.10 1.10 1.34
N ARG A 100 -1.27 1.37 0.77
CA ARG A 100 -2.46 0.52 0.88
C ARG A 100 -2.93 0.06 -0.49
N LEU A 101 -3.37 -1.19 -0.55
CA LEU A 101 -4.24 -1.71 -1.59
C LEU A 101 -5.68 -1.55 -1.12
N ALA A 102 -6.51 -0.90 -1.93
CA ALA A 102 -7.91 -0.68 -1.60
C ALA A 102 -8.85 -0.99 -2.77
N ILE A 103 -10.12 -1.22 -2.43
CA ILE A 103 -11.23 -1.20 -3.38
C ILE A 103 -11.88 0.19 -3.31
N TRP A 104 -12.13 0.80 -4.47
CA TRP A 104 -12.86 2.04 -4.62
C TRP A 104 -14.16 1.81 -5.41
N LEU A 105 -15.28 2.37 -4.95
CA LEU A 105 -16.53 2.46 -5.70
C LEU A 105 -16.57 3.77 -6.48
N ASP A 106 -16.64 3.70 -7.80
CA ASP A 106 -16.82 4.88 -8.65
C ASP A 106 -18.25 5.44 -8.59
N GLU A 107 -18.52 6.51 -9.35
CA GLU A 107 -19.80 7.22 -9.36
C GLU A 107 -21.00 6.35 -9.77
N VAL A 108 -20.76 5.23 -10.47
CA VAL A 108 -21.82 4.29 -10.88
C VAL A 108 -21.84 3.03 -10.01
N GLY A 109 -21.05 3.00 -8.94
CA GLY A 109 -20.95 1.87 -8.01
C GLY A 109 -20.12 0.70 -8.54
N LYS A 110 -19.29 0.91 -9.57
CA LYS A 110 -18.36 -0.12 -10.04
C LYS A 110 -17.13 -0.14 -9.13
N GLN A 111 -16.71 -1.34 -8.76
CA GLN A 111 -15.50 -1.57 -7.98
C GLN A 111 -14.24 -1.48 -8.84
N HIS A 112 -13.25 -0.79 -8.32
CA HIS A 112 -11.91 -0.68 -8.87
C HIS A 112 -10.89 -1.02 -7.78
N PHE A 113 -9.77 -1.61 -8.15
CA PHE A 113 -8.62 -1.75 -7.27
C PHE A 113 -7.70 -0.55 -7.45
N VAL A 114 -7.33 0.06 -6.33
CA VAL A 114 -6.57 1.31 -6.29
C VAL A 114 -5.41 1.18 -5.33
N HIS A 115 -4.37 1.94 -5.62
CA HIS A 115 -3.24 2.16 -4.72
C HIS A 115 -3.43 3.51 -4.00
N ILE A 116 -3.16 3.53 -2.70
CA ILE A 116 -3.11 4.73 -1.87
C ILE A 116 -1.77 4.69 -1.11
N GLY A 117 -0.77 5.40 -1.60
CA GLY A 117 0.55 5.52 -0.99
C GLY A 117 0.75 6.84 -0.27
N HIS A 118 1.96 7.03 0.24
CA HIS A 118 2.38 8.28 0.86
C HIS A 118 2.43 9.42 -0.17
N ASP A 119 3.15 9.21 -1.28
CA ASP A 119 3.38 10.24 -2.30
C ASP A 119 2.48 10.13 -3.52
N SER A 120 1.96 8.93 -3.80
CA SER A 120 1.23 8.63 -5.02
C SER A 120 -0.05 7.86 -4.75
N LEU A 121 -0.98 7.92 -5.69
CA LEU A 121 -2.20 7.14 -5.65
C LEU A 121 -2.71 6.93 -7.07
N GLY A 122 -3.52 5.90 -7.29
CA GLY A 122 -4.13 5.74 -8.60
C GLY A 122 -4.84 4.42 -8.80
N LEU A 123 -5.46 4.30 -9.98
CA LEU A 123 -6.12 3.10 -10.43
C LEU A 123 -5.08 2.03 -10.78
N ILE A 124 -5.25 0.84 -10.19
CA ILE A 124 -4.50 -0.35 -10.59
C ILE A 124 -5.24 -1.01 -11.75
N THR A 125 -6.46 -1.47 -11.50
CA THR A 125 -7.30 -2.21 -12.46
C THR A 125 -8.71 -2.40 -11.90
N ASP A 126 -9.68 -2.79 -12.73
CA ASP A 126 -10.99 -3.30 -12.31
C ASP A 126 -11.09 -4.84 -12.44
N ASP A 127 -10.05 -5.50 -12.96
CA ASP A 127 -9.99 -6.94 -13.16
C ASP A 127 -9.23 -7.61 -12.00
N PRO A 128 -9.88 -8.47 -11.20
CA PRO A 128 -9.22 -9.15 -10.09
C PRO A 128 -8.08 -10.07 -10.51
N LEU A 129 -8.11 -10.63 -11.72
CA LEU A 129 -7.03 -11.47 -12.24
C LEU A 129 -5.79 -10.64 -12.57
N ILE A 130 -5.96 -9.45 -13.15
CA ILE A 130 -4.87 -8.50 -13.39
C ILE A 130 -4.25 -8.06 -12.06
N LEU A 131 -5.07 -7.76 -11.05
CA LEU A 131 -4.58 -7.44 -9.71
C LEU A 131 -3.72 -8.58 -9.15
N LEU A 132 -4.23 -9.82 -9.19
CA LEU A 132 -3.51 -10.99 -8.69
C LEU A 132 -2.19 -11.21 -9.44
N GLN A 133 -2.17 -11.03 -10.76
CA GLN A 133 -0.92 -11.07 -11.54
C GLN A 133 0.06 -10.03 -11.04
N PHE A 134 -0.36 -8.77 -10.92
CA PHE A 134 0.48 -7.66 -10.48
C PHE A 134 1.11 -7.92 -9.11
N LEU A 135 0.30 -8.33 -8.14
CA LEU A 135 0.76 -8.65 -6.78
C LEU A 135 1.71 -9.85 -6.74
N ALA A 136 1.53 -10.82 -7.64
CA ALA A 136 2.39 -11.99 -7.75
C ALA A 136 3.67 -11.75 -8.57
N MET A 137 3.87 -10.56 -9.16
CA MET A 137 5.09 -10.28 -9.94
C MET A 137 6.35 -10.24 -9.07
N GLY A 138 6.24 -9.90 -7.78
CA GLY A 138 7.37 -9.87 -6.85
C GLY A 138 8.09 -8.53 -6.76
N TYR A 139 7.40 -7.40 -6.99
CA TYR A 139 7.97 -6.08 -6.73
C TYR A 139 8.30 -5.92 -5.23
N PRO A 140 9.41 -5.25 -4.86
CA PRO A 140 9.81 -5.11 -3.45
C PRO A 140 8.73 -4.38 -2.64
N GLU A 141 8.22 -3.27 -3.17
CA GLU A 141 7.09 -2.53 -2.62
C GLU A 141 6.17 -2.12 -3.76
N VAL A 142 5.04 -2.79 -3.87
CA VAL A 142 4.05 -2.48 -4.92
C VAL A 142 3.51 -1.06 -4.75
N GLY A 143 3.35 -0.62 -3.50
CA GLY A 143 2.86 0.72 -3.16
C GLY A 143 3.87 1.84 -3.38
N SER A 144 5.13 1.52 -3.64
CA SER A 144 6.19 2.50 -3.90
C SER A 144 6.64 2.47 -5.36
N LEU A 145 5.90 1.78 -6.24
CA LEU A 145 6.29 1.59 -7.64
C LEU A 145 6.01 2.85 -8.48
N GLN A 146 6.99 3.74 -8.55
CA GLN A 146 6.92 4.98 -9.32
C GLN A 146 6.92 4.77 -10.85
N ASN A 147 7.59 3.71 -11.32
CA ASN A 147 7.70 3.39 -12.75
C ASN A 147 7.20 1.98 -13.02
N THR A 148 6.05 1.84 -13.67
CA THR A 148 5.47 0.53 -13.99
C THR A 148 6.14 -0.17 -15.18
N ASN A 149 7.02 0.49 -15.91
CA ASN A 149 7.73 -0.07 -17.06
C ASN A 149 9.10 -0.66 -16.69
N VAL A 150 9.25 -1.13 -15.46
CA VAL A 150 10.45 -1.85 -14.98
C VAL A 150 10.08 -3.27 -14.55
N THR A 151 11.05 -4.17 -14.59
CA THR A 151 10.86 -5.53 -14.06
C THR A 151 10.92 -5.51 -12.53
N PRO A 152 10.38 -6.52 -11.84
CA PRO A 152 10.54 -6.67 -10.39
C PRO A 152 12.00 -6.62 -9.94
N ILE A 153 12.90 -7.31 -10.64
CA ILE A 153 14.33 -7.28 -10.34
C ILE A 153 14.93 -5.89 -10.52
N GLN A 154 14.57 -5.14 -11.56
CA GLN A 154 15.05 -3.77 -11.72
C GLN A 154 14.55 -2.87 -10.60
N ALA A 155 13.27 -3.01 -10.20
CA ALA A 155 12.72 -2.26 -9.06
C ALA A 155 13.45 -2.59 -7.75
N THR A 156 13.81 -3.86 -7.51
CA THR A 156 14.66 -4.24 -6.36
C THR A 156 16.02 -3.56 -6.42
N LEU A 157 16.69 -3.60 -7.57
CA LEU A 157 18.00 -2.95 -7.73
C LEU A 157 17.91 -1.44 -7.45
N ASP A 158 16.91 -0.77 -8.02
CA ASP A 158 16.68 0.66 -7.83
C ASP A 158 16.38 0.99 -6.35
N HIS A 159 15.53 0.19 -5.69
CA HIS A 159 15.17 0.37 -4.28
C HIS A 159 16.38 0.28 -3.34
N HIS A 160 17.32 -0.63 -3.62
CA HIS A 160 18.52 -0.81 -2.79
C HIS A 160 19.73 0.00 -3.27
N GLY A 161 19.60 0.80 -4.33
CA GLY A 161 20.72 1.53 -4.94
C GLY A 161 21.81 0.60 -5.51
N ALA A 162 21.44 -0.62 -5.89
CA ALA A 162 22.31 -1.63 -6.46
C ALA A 162 22.32 -1.59 -7.99
N THR A 163 23.37 -2.11 -8.61
CA THR A 163 23.53 -2.14 -10.07
C THR A 163 23.34 -3.54 -10.66
N SER A 164 23.56 -4.57 -9.85
CA SER A 164 23.41 -5.97 -10.23
C SER A 164 23.01 -6.84 -9.04
N LEU A 165 22.48 -8.03 -9.30
CA LEU A 165 22.18 -9.00 -8.24
C LEU A 165 23.44 -9.49 -7.50
N ASP A 166 24.61 -9.37 -8.12
CA ASP A 166 25.90 -9.75 -7.50
C ASP A 166 26.33 -8.74 -6.41
N ASP A 167 25.67 -7.57 -6.33
CA ASP A 167 25.89 -6.58 -5.27
C ASP A 167 25.25 -7.02 -3.94
N PHE A 168 24.35 -8.01 -3.96
CA PHE A 168 23.70 -8.56 -2.77
C PHE A 168 24.45 -9.78 -2.22
N GLY A 169 24.46 -9.91 -0.89
CA GLY A 169 24.87 -11.14 -0.23
C GLY A 169 23.95 -12.32 -0.59
N PRO A 170 24.38 -13.58 -0.36
CA PRO A 170 23.56 -14.76 -0.63
C PRO A 170 22.19 -14.75 0.07
N ASP A 171 22.11 -14.14 1.25
CA ASP A 171 20.90 -14.05 2.07
C ASP A 171 20.07 -12.79 1.77
N ASP A 172 20.59 -11.87 0.96
CA ASP A 172 19.96 -10.59 0.58
C ASP A 172 19.33 -10.64 -0.82
N GLN A 173 19.37 -11.80 -1.47
CA GLN A 173 18.82 -11.99 -2.82
C GLN A 173 17.28 -11.89 -2.80
N PRO A 174 16.66 -11.19 -3.76
CA PRO A 174 15.22 -11.04 -3.80
C PRO A 174 14.50 -12.39 -3.99
N VAL A 175 13.46 -12.60 -3.19
CA VAL A 175 12.64 -13.81 -3.18
C VAL A 175 11.32 -13.52 -3.89
N MET A 176 11.14 -14.14 -5.06
CA MET A 176 9.91 -14.04 -5.84
C MET A 176 8.80 -14.95 -5.26
N PRO A 177 7.51 -14.56 -5.33
CA PRO A 177 6.38 -15.35 -4.81
C PRO A 177 6.01 -16.52 -5.75
N THR A 178 6.98 -17.38 -6.06
CA THR A 178 6.88 -18.44 -7.08
C THR A 178 5.76 -19.45 -6.82
N ALA A 179 5.45 -19.74 -5.56
CA ALA A 179 4.34 -20.61 -5.19
C ALA A 179 2.98 -19.98 -5.56
N LEU A 180 2.78 -18.68 -5.28
CA LEU A 180 1.59 -17.94 -5.71
C LEU A 180 1.51 -17.87 -7.24
N GLN A 181 2.62 -17.57 -7.92
CA GLN A 181 2.68 -17.58 -9.39
C GLN A 181 2.27 -18.94 -9.97
N GLY A 182 2.75 -20.03 -9.37
CA GLY A 182 2.40 -21.40 -9.76
C GLY A 182 0.91 -21.70 -9.58
N PHE A 183 0.33 -21.28 -8.45
CA PHE A 183 -1.12 -21.39 -8.20
C PHE A 183 -1.93 -20.61 -9.23
N LEU A 184 -1.61 -19.33 -9.47
CA LEU A 184 -2.34 -18.49 -10.42
C LEU A 184 -2.27 -19.06 -11.85
N LYS A 185 -1.12 -19.60 -12.24
CA LYS A 185 -0.95 -20.28 -13.52
C LYS A 185 -1.82 -21.53 -13.63
N GLN A 186 -1.79 -22.39 -12.61
CA GLN A 186 -2.57 -23.63 -12.62
C GLN A 186 -4.08 -23.35 -12.57
N ARG A 187 -4.50 -22.39 -11.75
CA ARG A 187 -5.91 -22.18 -11.43
C ARG A 187 -6.64 -21.26 -12.41
N PHE A 188 -5.95 -20.22 -12.88
CA PHE A 188 -6.53 -19.17 -13.71
C PHE A 188 -5.85 -19.05 -15.07
N GLY A 189 -4.79 -19.84 -15.34
CA GLY A 189 -4.07 -19.78 -16.62
C GLY A 189 -3.23 -18.52 -16.79
N LEU A 190 -2.86 -17.86 -15.68
CA LEU A 190 -2.13 -16.59 -15.71
C LEU A 190 -0.62 -16.82 -15.77
N ASP A 191 0.05 -16.18 -16.71
CA ASP A 191 1.50 -16.04 -16.73
C ASP A 191 1.90 -14.67 -16.19
N MET A 192 3.10 -14.55 -15.61
CA MET A 192 3.61 -13.27 -15.15
C MET A 192 4.22 -12.51 -16.33
N PRO A 193 3.73 -11.30 -16.65
CA PRO A 193 4.36 -10.49 -17.68
C PRO A 193 5.70 -9.94 -17.20
N ARG A 194 6.40 -9.23 -18.09
CA ARG A 194 7.72 -8.67 -17.79
C ARG A 194 7.63 -7.47 -16.86
N THR A 195 6.62 -6.61 -17.05
CA THR A 195 6.42 -5.38 -16.28
C THR A 195 4.94 -5.18 -15.93
N ALA A 196 4.65 -4.39 -14.89
CA ALA A 196 3.29 -3.98 -14.56
C ALA A 196 2.64 -3.20 -15.73
N ARG A 197 3.43 -2.47 -16.51
CA ARG A 197 2.97 -1.77 -17.72
C ARG A 197 2.37 -2.73 -18.76
N ASP A 198 2.91 -3.94 -18.88
CA ASP A 198 2.40 -4.96 -19.80
C ASP A 198 1.01 -5.49 -19.39
N LEU A 199 0.62 -5.29 -18.12
CA LEU A 199 -0.75 -5.54 -17.63
C LEU A 199 -1.72 -4.38 -17.92
N GLY A 200 -1.23 -3.29 -18.52
CA GLY A 200 -2.02 -2.07 -18.74
C GLY A 200 -2.03 -1.12 -17.55
N ILE A 201 -1.23 -1.36 -16.50
CA ILE A 201 -1.17 -0.51 -15.31
C ILE A 201 -0.34 0.75 -15.63
N ALA A 202 -0.90 1.92 -15.35
CA ALA A 202 -0.23 3.20 -15.54
C ALA A 202 0.75 3.53 -14.40
N ASN A 203 1.58 4.56 -14.57
CA ASN A 203 2.30 5.08 -13.41
C ASN A 203 1.28 5.77 -12.51
N PHE A 204 1.42 5.61 -11.20
CA PHE A 204 0.55 6.30 -10.25
C PHE A 204 0.94 7.78 -10.21
N PRO A 205 0.00 8.72 -10.40
CA PRO A 205 0.27 10.14 -10.24
C PRO A 205 0.57 10.47 -8.78
N GLU A 206 1.38 11.51 -8.58
CA GLU A 206 1.53 12.15 -7.27
C GLU A 206 0.25 12.88 -6.88
N TYR A 207 0.01 13.07 -5.57
CA TYR A 207 -1.12 13.89 -5.09
C TYR A 207 -1.11 15.32 -5.66
N SER A 208 0.08 15.84 -6.00
CA SER A 208 0.29 17.19 -6.53
C SER A 208 0.01 17.33 -8.03
N ASP A 209 -0.16 16.23 -8.77
CA ASP A 209 -0.34 16.25 -10.23
C ASP A 209 -1.76 16.70 -10.61
N THR A 210 -1.90 18.00 -10.83
CA THR A 210 -3.17 18.62 -11.25
C THR A 210 -3.59 18.27 -12.69
N GLU A 211 -2.70 17.73 -13.52
CA GLU A 211 -2.96 17.39 -14.92
C GLU A 211 -3.22 15.89 -15.13
N THR A 212 -3.25 15.12 -14.04
CA THR A 212 -3.48 13.68 -14.10
C THR A 212 -4.78 13.34 -14.82
N ASN A 213 -4.78 12.20 -15.52
CA ASN A 213 -5.97 11.60 -16.11
C ASN A 213 -6.47 10.37 -15.36
N ASP A 214 -5.82 10.02 -14.25
CA ASP A 214 -6.25 8.91 -13.42
C ASP A 214 -7.63 9.20 -12.78
N PRO A 215 -8.63 8.32 -12.95
CA PRO A 215 -9.98 8.57 -12.47
C PRO A 215 -10.08 8.57 -10.95
N PHE A 216 -9.28 7.74 -10.26
CA PHE A 216 -9.27 7.71 -8.80
C PHE A 216 -8.61 8.97 -8.25
N ALA A 217 -7.50 9.43 -8.85
CA ALA A 217 -6.87 10.68 -8.46
C ALA A 217 -7.76 11.91 -8.65
N LYS A 218 -8.48 11.99 -9.78
CA LYS A 218 -9.49 13.04 -9.98
C LYS A 218 -10.60 13.00 -8.94
N TRP A 219 -11.05 11.81 -8.58
CA TRP A 219 -12.09 11.65 -7.57
C TRP A 219 -11.59 12.09 -6.19
N ILE A 220 -10.41 11.62 -5.75
CA ILE A 220 -9.78 12.06 -4.49
C ILE A 220 -9.65 13.59 -4.45
N ALA A 221 -9.08 14.21 -5.49
CA ALA A 221 -8.96 15.66 -5.56
C ALA A 221 -10.31 16.39 -5.46
N SER A 222 -11.40 15.78 -5.95
CA SER A 222 -12.74 16.37 -5.90
C SER A 222 -13.42 16.28 -4.54
N VAL A 223 -13.05 15.29 -3.72
CA VAL A 223 -13.65 15.05 -2.39
C VAL A 223 -12.77 15.55 -1.25
N THR A 224 -11.46 15.71 -1.48
CA THR A 224 -10.53 16.25 -0.49
C THR A 224 -10.90 17.71 -0.19
N PRO A 225 -11.22 18.04 1.07
CA PRO A 225 -11.50 19.41 1.47
C PRO A 225 -10.29 20.31 1.23
N GLN A 226 -10.53 21.55 0.83
CA GLN A 226 -9.47 22.54 0.80
C GLN A 226 -9.01 22.84 2.24
N PRO A 227 -7.70 22.97 2.48
CA PRO A 227 -7.19 23.33 3.79
C PRO A 227 -7.75 24.69 4.21
N THR A 228 -8.13 24.82 5.47
CA THR A 228 -8.62 26.10 6.00
C THR A 228 -7.47 27.07 6.25
N GLU A 229 -7.76 28.36 6.43
CA GLU A 229 -6.73 29.33 6.84
C GLU A 229 -6.04 28.94 8.15
N ALA A 230 -6.77 28.27 9.06
CA ALA A 230 -6.22 27.77 10.31
C ALA A 230 -5.26 26.59 10.09
N ASP A 231 -5.60 25.66 9.19
CA ASP A 231 -4.74 24.53 8.82
C ASP A 231 -3.44 25.04 8.18
N LEU A 232 -3.56 25.96 7.21
CA LEU A 232 -2.40 26.59 6.57
C LEU A 232 -1.53 27.37 7.56
N ALA A 233 -2.14 28.08 8.52
CA ALA A 233 -1.40 28.78 9.55
C ALA A 233 -0.68 27.81 10.51
N TYR A 234 -1.31 26.68 10.84
CA TYR A 234 -0.71 25.62 11.64
C TYR A 234 0.47 24.97 10.90
N GLU A 235 0.30 24.62 9.62
CA GLU A 235 1.38 24.09 8.77
C GLU A 235 2.57 25.05 8.70
N LEU A 236 2.31 26.35 8.50
CA LEU A 236 3.36 27.38 8.50
C LEU A 236 4.10 27.46 9.84
N GLU A 237 3.40 27.36 10.96
CA GLU A 237 4.02 27.33 12.29
C GLU A 237 4.82 26.05 12.52
N LEU A 238 4.33 24.91 12.02
CA LEU A 238 5.02 23.64 12.11
C LEU A 238 6.31 23.66 11.28
N MET A 239 6.27 24.18 10.05
CA MET A 239 7.46 24.39 9.21
C MET A 239 8.48 25.29 9.90
N ARG A 240 8.05 26.44 10.44
CA ARG A 240 8.94 27.34 11.21
C ARG A 240 9.54 26.66 12.44
N THR A 241 8.77 25.82 13.12
CA THR A 241 9.23 25.08 14.29
C THR A 241 10.31 24.07 13.90
N VAL A 242 10.09 23.33 12.82
CA VAL A 242 11.07 22.36 12.29
C VAL A 242 12.33 23.08 11.79
N GLU A 243 12.19 24.18 11.05
CA GLU A 243 13.33 25.02 10.63
C GLU A 243 14.13 25.53 11.84
N ALA A 244 13.45 25.95 12.91
CA ALA A 244 14.10 26.42 14.13
C ALA A 244 14.87 25.32 14.89
N LEU A 245 14.52 24.04 14.70
CA LEU A 245 15.31 22.93 15.24
C LEU A 245 16.70 22.85 14.58
N ASN A 246 16.86 23.38 13.36
CA ASN A 246 18.11 23.39 12.61
C ASN A 246 18.76 22.00 12.57
N ILE A 247 17.97 21.00 12.17
CA ILE A 247 18.42 19.61 11.99
C ILE A 247 19.24 19.55 10.70
N ASN A 248 20.44 18.96 10.78
CA ASN A 248 21.33 18.73 9.66
C ASN A 248 21.43 17.22 9.38
N ASP A 249 21.71 16.87 8.12
CA ASP A 249 21.84 15.47 7.68
C ASP A 249 22.94 14.68 8.42
N ASP A 250 23.91 15.37 9.04
CA ASP A 250 25.01 14.79 9.81
C ASP A 250 24.78 14.76 11.33
N ASP A 251 23.62 15.21 11.81
CA ASP A 251 23.26 15.09 13.23
C ASP A 251 23.07 13.62 13.62
N SER A 252 23.64 13.22 14.76
CA SER A 252 23.34 11.92 15.34
C SER A 252 21.90 11.86 15.87
N SER A 253 21.35 10.65 16.00
CA SER A 253 20.02 10.45 16.63
C SER A 253 19.91 11.13 17.99
N ASP A 254 20.96 11.07 18.81
CA ASP A 254 20.99 11.74 20.12
C ASP A 254 20.91 13.27 19.98
N ALA A 255 21.64 13.86 19.02
CA ALA A 255 21.62 15.30 18.77
C ALA A 255 20.25 15.76 18.24
N ILE A 256 19.59 14.95 17.41
CA ILE A 256 18.22 15.20 16.94
C ILE A 256 17.25 15.17 18.12
N MET A 257 17.37 14.18 19.01
CA MET A 257 16.49 14.06 20.18
C MET A 257 16.70 15.21 21.18
N ASP A 258 17.92 15.68 21.38
CA ASP A 258 18.20 16.87 22.20
C ASP A 258 17.56 18.13 21.61
N LYS A 259 17.67 18.32 20.29
CA LYS A 259 17.01 19.44 19.56
C LYS A 259 15.49 19.38 19.73
N ILE A 260 14.88 18.21 19.51
CA ILE A 260 13.43 18.00 19.73
C ILE A 260 13.05 18.29 21.19
N GLY A 261 13.89 17.87 22.14
CA GLY A 261 13.70 18.13 23.57
C GLY A 261 13.55 19.62 23.92
N THR A 262 14.19 20.52 23.15
CA THR A 262 14.07 21.97 23.35
C THR A 262 12.66 22.51 23.10
N LEU A 263 11.84 21.82 22.30
CA LEU A 263 10.43 22.19 22.06
C LEU A 263 9.56 22.01 23.30
N PHE A 264 9.95 21.11 24.20
CA PHE A 264 9.20 20.75 25.41
C PHE A 264 9.78 21.39 26.68
N ALA A 265 10.89 22.12 26.56
CA ALA A 265 11.46 22.87 27.67
C ALA A 265 10.52 24.02 28.06
N PRO A 266 10.31 24.27 29.37
CA PRO A 266 9.47 25.37 29.82
C PRO A 266 10.02 26.70 29.30
N LYS A 267 9.19 27.43 28.54
CA LYS A 267 9.51 28.78 28.07
C LYS A 267 9.44 29.74 29.27
N ASN A 268 10.57 30.36 29.61
CA ASN A 268 10.67 31.41 30.64
C ASN A 268 10.09 32.75 30.17
#